data_AF-A0A2N3G8X5-F1
#
_entry.id   AF-A0A2N3G8X5-F1
#
_cell.length_a   1.000
_cell.length_b   1.000
_cell.length_c   1.000
_cell.angle_alpha   90.00
_cell.angle_beta   90.00
_cell.angle_gamma   90.00
#
_symmetry.space_group_name_H-M   'P 1'
#
loop_
_entity.id
_entity.type
_entity.pdbx_description
1 polymer ?
#
loop_
_entity_poly.entity_id
_entity_poly.type
_entity_poly.pdbx_seq_one_letter_code
_entity_poly.pdbx_strand_id
1 'polypeptide(L)' 'SKVFNELRDYSLLKGKCGACEYKAVCGGCRARALELTGDYLESEPYCVYEPAGWNPEGGAE' A
#
# COMPACT_ATOMS: atom_id res chain seq x y z
N SER A 1 -7.58 10.72 15.55
CA SER A 1 -8.12 9.39 15.20
C SER A 1 -6.98 8.56 14.67
N LYS A 2 -6.79 7.32 15.14
CA LYS A 2 -5.67 6.46 14.77
C LYS A 2 -5.64 6.17 13.26
N VAL A 3 -6.75 5.65 12.73
CA VAL A 3 -6.89 5.27 11.31
C VAL A 3 -6.57 6.43 10.37
N PHE A 4 -7.13 7.62 10.63
CA PHE A 4 -6.87 8.76 9.75
C PHE A 4 -5.43 9.27 9.81
N ASN A 5 -4.72 9.06 10.91
CA ASN A 5 -3.31 9.42 10.99
C ASN A 5 -2.46 8.42 10.18
N GLU A 6 -2.74 7.12 10.33
CA GLU A 6 -2.03 6.07 9.60
C GLU A 6 -2.24 6.17 8.08
N LEU A 7 -3.45 6.47 7.63
CA LEU A 7 -3.75 6.66 6.20
C LEU A 7 -3.00 7.83 5.54
N ARG A 8 -2.49 8.78 6.34
CA ARG A 8 -1.69 9.91 5.86
C ARG A 8 -0.18 9.67 5.97
N ASP A 9 0.22 8.59 6.64
CA ASP A 9 1.61 8.21 6.78
C ASP A 9 1.99 7.15 5.73
N TYR A 10 2.58 7.62 4.64
CA TYR A 10 3.00 6.75 3.53
C TYR A 10 4.15 5.81 3.87
N SER A 11 4.79 5.96 5.03
CA SER A 11 5.82 5.01 5.49
C SER A 11 5.20 3.71 6.00
N LEU A 12 3.91 3.75 6.38
CA LEU A 12 3.18 2.59 6.88
C LEU A 12 2.57 1.73 5.78
N LEU A 13 2.54 2.20 4.53
CA LEU A 13 2.06 1.43 3.39
C LEU A 13 2.96 0.22 3.17
N LYS A 14 2.35 -0.95 3.01
CA LYS A 14 3.04 -2.23 2.85
C LYS A 14 3.10 -2.67 1.40
N GLY A 15 3.87 -3.74 1.18
CA GLY A 15 4.04 -4.40 -0.09
C GLY A 15 4.37 -3.44 -1.23
N LYS A 16 3.68 -3.65 -2.35
CA LYS A 16 3.83 -2.90 -3.59
C LYS A 16 3.55 -1.41 -3.43
N CYS A 17 2.53 -1.06 -2.65
CA CYS A 17 2.20 0.34 -2.40
C CYS A 17 3.25 1.05 -1.53
N GLY A 18 3.93 0.33 -0.63
CA GLY A 18 5.02 0.85 0.20
C GLY A 18 6.27 1.23 -0.60
N ALA A 19 6.62 0.41 -1.59
CA ALA A 19 7.77 0.62 -2.49
C ALA A 19 7.46 1.55 -3.68
N CYS A 20 6.20 1.94 -3.88
CA CYS A 20 5.77 2.68 -5.07
C CYS A 20 6.16 4.17 -5.04
N GLU A 21 6.78 4.66 -6.10
CA GLU A 21 7.14 6.06 -6.31
C GLU A 21 5.92 7.01 -6.39
N TYR A 22 4.73 6.48 -6.67
CA TYR A 22 3.48 7.24 -6.75
C TYR A 22 2.64 7.23 -5.47
N LYS A 23 3.16 6.67 -4.36
CA LYS A 23 2.37 6.47 -3.13
C LYS A 23 1.80 7.73 -2.49
N ALA A 24 2.43 8.89 -2.73
CA ALA A 24 1.95 10.19 -2.25
C ALA A 24 0.75 10.74 -3.04
N VAL A 25 0.47 10.20 -4.24
CA VAL A 25 -0.61 10.69 -5.13
C VAL A 25 -1.70 9.64 -5.33
N CYS A 26 -1.30 8.41 -5.64
CA CYS A 26 -2.24 7.30 -5.84
C CYS A 26 -2.48 6.57 -4.53
N GLY A 27 -1.40 5.99 -3.98
CA GLY A 27 -1.45 5.12 -2.81
C GLY A 27 -2.18 3.79 -3.06
N GLY A 28 -3.25 3.75 -3.85
CA GLY A 28 -4.19 2.64 -3.99
C GLY A 28 -5.47 2.84 -3.17
N CYS A 29 -6.50 2.04 -3.44
CA CYS A 29 -7.78 2.09 -2.71
C CYS A 29 -7.67 1.40 -1.34
N ARG A 30 -7.67 2.22 -0.27
CA ARG A 30 -7.55 1.76 1.13
C ARG A 30 -8.74 0.93 1.60
N ALA A 31 -9.94 1.26 1.13
CA ALA A 31 -11.14 0.50 1.44
C ALA A 31 -11.09 -0.92 0.86
N ARG A 32 -10.56 -1.08 -0.36
CA ARG A 32 -10.44 -2.39 -1.00
C ARG A 32 -9.30 -3.22 -0.40
N ALA A 33 -8.17 -2.59 -0.08
CA ALA A 33 -7.10 -3.26 0.67
C ALA A 33 -7.66 -3.86 1.98
N LEU A 34 -8.46 -3.09 2.73
CA LEU A 34 -9.12 -3.58 3.93
C LEU A 34 -10.10 -4.74 3.67
N GLU A 35 -10.96 -4.62 2.67
CA GLU A 35 -11.98 -5.62 2.37
C GLU A 35 -11.38 -6.96 1.94
N LEU A 36 -10.31 -6.94 1.14
CA LEU A 36 -9.69 -8.16 0.61
C LEU A 36 -8.61 -8.77 1.53
N THR A 37 -7.89 -7.95 2.30
CA THR A 37 -6.73 -8.41 3.10
C THR A 37 -6.96 -8.33 4.61
N GLY A 38 -7.96 -7.56 5.06
CA GLY A 38 -8.12 -7.19 6.47
C GLY A 38 -7.19 -6.06 6.94
N ASP A 39 -6.32 -5.54 6.07
CA ASP A 39 -5.37 -4.46 6.38
C ASP A 39 -5.49 -3.31 5.36
N TYR A 40 -5.94 -2.13 5.81
CA TYR A 40 -6.06 -0.94 4.95
C TYR A 40 -4.71 -0.36 4.51
N LEU A 41 -3.60 -0.77 5.13
CA LEU A 41 -2.25 -0.34 4.78
C LEU A 41 -1.58 -1.29 3.77
N GLU A 42 -2.20 -2.43 3.46
CA GLU A 42 -1.68 -3.34 2.45
C GLU A 42 -1.90 -2.82 1.02
N SER A 43 -1.18 -3.43 0.09
CA SER A 43 -1.24 -3.17 -1.33
C SER A 43 -2.65 -3.32 -1.88
N GLU A 44 -3.07 -2.42 -2.77
CA GLU A 44 -4.35 -2.57 -3.44
C GLU A 44 -4.25 -3.70 -4.49
N PRO A 45 -5.04 -4.79 -4.37
CA PRO A 45 -4.79 -6.00 -5.15
C PRO A 45 -5.01 -5.88 -6.65
N TYR A 46 -5.76 -4.89 -7.14
CA TYR A 46 -6.02 -4.69 -8.57
C TYR A 46 -5.06 -3.68 -9.23
N CYS A 47 -4.06 -3.19 -8.50
CA CYS A 47 -3.05 -2.29 -9.03
C CYS A 47 -2.11 -3.05 -9.97
N VAL A 48 -2.32 -2.87 -11.28
CA VAL A 48 -1.51 -3.50 -12.33
C VAL A 48 -0.10 -2.89 -12.47
N TYR A 49 0.13 -1.69 -11.97
CA TYR A 49 1.41 -0.98 -12.11
C TYR A 49 2.49 -1.59 -11.22
N GLU A 50 3.60 -2.12 -11.75
CA GLU A 50 4.73 -2.63 -10.95
C GLU A 50 5.81 -1.58 -10.68
N PRO A 51 6.02 -1.15 -9.42
CA PRO A 51 7.07 -0.21 -9.07
C PRO A 51 8.46 -0.82 -9.26
N ALA A 52 9.42 -0.01 -9.70
CA ALA A 52 10.81 -0.45 -9.88
C ALA A 52 11.45 -0.95 -8.57
N GLY A 53 11.01 -0.41 -7.41
CA GLY A 53 11.50 -0.81 -6.09
C GLY A 53 10.78 -1.99 -5.45
N TRP A 54 9.80 -2.61 -6.12
CA TRP A 54 9.01 -3.70 -5.55
C TRP A 54 9.53 -5.06 -6.00
N ASN A 55 9.83 -5.93 -5.04
CA ASN A 55 10.14 -7.33 -5.28
C ASN A 55 9.06 -8.22 -4.62
N PRO A 56 8.24 -8.97 -5.38
CA PRO A 56 7.21 -9.85 -4.82
C PRO A 56 7.77 -11.01 -3.99
N GLU A 57 9.02 -11.41 -4.22
CA GLU A 57 9.68 -12.52 -3.50
C GLU A 57 10.42 -12.05 -2.24
N GLY A 58 10.68 -10.76 -2.13
CA GLY A 58 11.39 -10.13 -1.00
C GLY A 58 10.44 -9.38 -0.09
N GLY A 59 9.35 -10.03 0.33
CA GLY A 59 8.28 -9.45 1.15
C GLY A 59 8.83 -8.48 2.20
N ALA A 60 8.23 -7.29 2.27
CA ALA A 60 8.68 -6.18 3.09
C ALA A 60 8.88 -6.61 4.56
N GLU A 61 10.15 -6.79 4.94
CA GLU A 61 10.60 -6.79 6.34
C GLU A 61 10.65 -5.37 6.90
#